data_AF-S6C7Y8-F1
#
_entry.id   AF-S6C7Y8-F1
#
_cell.length_a   1.000
_cell.length_b   1.000
_cell.length_c   1.000
_cell.angle_alpha   90.00
_cell.angle_beta   90.00
_cell.angle_gamma   90.00
#
_symmetry.space_group_name_H-M   'P 1'
#
loop_
_entity.id
_entity.type
_entity.pdbx_description
1 polymer ?
#
loop_
_entity_poly.entity_id
_entity_poly.type
_entity_poly.pdbx_seq_one_letter_code
_entity_poly.pdbx_strand_id
1 'polypeptide(L)'
;MSLTLSEFDYYVRNTIDVHLAAKSKFEEVYRNRFNVHESGLVIETPRGMPFVHLLHSLEEKELTPVEKRVAFYITYDDATKQFRCSCIREADQQFTSRRPFPKRLCGLRDEDLVEASGIDGLTFIHRAGFTCGGLTKQSILELINLTLKEG
;
A
#
# COMPACT_ATOMS: atom_id res chain seq x y z
N MET A 1 33.26 -8.88 -28.71
CA MET A 1 31.94 -8.21 -28.83
C MET A 1 30.74 -9.16 -28.77
N SER A 2 30.91 -10.49 -28.68
CA SER A 2 29.77 -11.44 -28.57
C SER A 2 29.24 -11.60 -27.14
N LEU A 3 30.11 -11.56 -26.11
CA LEU A 3 29.68 -11.74 -24.71
C LEU A 3 28.87 -10.54 -24.16
N THR A 4 29.21 -9.32 -24.59
CA THR A 4 28.57 -8.08 -24.13
C THR A 4 27.14 -7.92 -24.67
N LEU A 5 26.86 -8.46 -25.86
CA LEU A 5 25.53 -8.42 -26.46
C LEU A 5 24.58 -9.41 -25.80
N SER A 6 25.05 -10.61 -25.44
CA SER A 6 24.22 -11.61 -24.76
C SER A 6 23.85 -11.20 -23.33
N GLU A 7 24.74 -10.53 -22.60
CA GLU A 7 24.41 -9.99 -21.27
C GLU A 7 23.41 -8.84 -21.37
N PHE A 8 23.58 -7.92 -22.33
CA PHE A 8 22.61 -6.85 -22.58
C PHE A 8 21.24 -7.41 -22.97
N ASP A 9 21.18 -8.37 -23.90
CA ASP A 9 19.91 -9.00 -24.31
C ASP A 9 19.25 -9.75 -23.14
N TYR A 10 20.05 -10.43 -22.30
CA TYR A 10 19.56 -11.06 -21.08
C TYR A 10 18.97 -10.03 -20.11
N TYR A 11 19.68 -8.92 -19.83
CA TYR A 11 19.18 -7.88 -18.93
C TYR A 11 17.94 -7.19 -19.48
N VAL A 12 17.89 -6.89 -20.78
CA VAL A 12 16.73 -6.25 -21.41
C VAL A 12 15.53 -7.19 -21.40
N ARG A 13 15.70 -8.46 -21.81
CA ARG A 13 14.62 -9.45 -21.79
C ARG A 13 14.14 -9.74 -20.38
N ASN A 14 15.05 -9.94 -19.43
CA ASN A 14 14.69 -10.17 -18.03
C ASN A 14 13.97 -8.95 -17.43
N THR A 15 14.41 -7.73 -17.76
CA THR A 15 13.73 -6.51 -17.32
C THR A 15 12.33 -6.44 -17.94
N ILE A 16 12.19 -6.71 -19.24
CA ILE A 16 10.89 -6.72 -19.94
C ILE A 16 9.97 -7.78 -19.35
N ASP A 17 10.44 -9.01 -19.16
CA ASP A 17 9.62 -10.12 -18.66
C ASP A 17 9.19 -9.88 -17.20
N VAL A 18 10.09 -9.40 -16.34
CA VAL A 18 9.76 -9.07 -14.94
C VAL A 18 8.81 -7.87 -14.88
N HIS A 19 9.03 -6.81 -15.67
CA HIS A 19 8.15 -5.65 -15.68
C HIS A 19 6.78 -5.96 -16.27
N LEU A 20 6.70 -6.75 -17.35
CA LEU A 20 5.43 -7.14 -17.95
C LEU A 20 4.64 -8.07 -17.04
N ALA A 21 5.29 -9.07 -16.44
CA ALA A 21 4.63 -9.96 -15.47
C ALA A 21 4.16 -9.20 -14.22
N ALA A 22 4.99 -8.31 -13.67
CA ALA A 22 4.61 -7.47 -12.53
C ALA A 22 3.46 -6.52 -12.88
N LYS A 23 3.45 -5.98 -14.10
CA LYS A 23 2.39 -5.10 -14.59
C LYS A 23 1.05 -5.83 -14.66
N SER A 24 0.96 -6.97 -15.32
CA SER A 24 -0.30 -7.72 -15.43
C SER A 24 -0.85 -8.09 -14.06
N LYS A 25 0.01 -8.56 -13.15
CA LYS A 25 -0.38 -8.90 -11.78
C LYS A 25 -0.84 -7.68 -10.97
N PHE A 26 -0.18 -6.54 -11.14
CA PHE A 26 -0.58 -5.33 -10.45
C PHE A 26 -1.91 -4.76 -10.98
N GLU A 27 -2.16 -4.85 -12.29
CA GLU A 27 -3.43 -4.44 -12.86
C GLU A 27 -4.61 -5.25 -12.27
N GLU A 28 -4.41 -6.53 -11.98
CA GLU A 28 -5.39 -7.35 -11.25
C GLU A 28 -5.61 -6.84 -9.83
N VAL A 29 -4.54 -6.56 -9.09
CA VAL A 29 -4.60 -5.98 -7.74
C VAL A 29 -5.37 -4.65 -7.76
N TYR A 30 -5.04 -3.78 -8.71
CA TYR A 30 -5.67 -2.46 -8.84
C TYR A 30 -7.15 -2.58 -9.21
N ARG A 31 -7.55 -3.53 -10.08
CA ARG A 31 -8.98 -3.79 -10.36
C ARG A 31 -9.71 -4.35 -9.15
N ASN A 32 -9.06 -5.18 -8.33
CA ASN A 32 -9.65 -5.80 -7.15
C ASN A 32 -9.80 -4.85 -5.94
N ARG A 33 -9.32 -3.61 -6.02
CA ARG A 33 -9.33 -2.64 -4.91
C ARG A 33 -10.70 -2.42 -4.26
N PHE A 34 -11.77 -2.44 -5.06
CA PHE A 34 -13.15 -2.27 -4.58
C PHE A 34 -13.67 -3.48 -3.79
N ASN A 35 -13.12 -4.67 -4.03
CA ASN A 35 -13.41 -5.86 -3.22
C ASN A 35 -12.59 -5.89 -1.93
N VAL A 36 -11.43 -5.21 -1.91
CA VAL A 36 -10.61 -5.06 -0.70
C VAL A 36 -11.25 -4.04 0.24
N HIS A 37 -11.71 -2.91 -0.30
CA HIS A 37 -12.40 -1.87 0.45
C HIS A 37 -13.33 -1.08 -0.49
N GLU A 38 -14.57 -0.83 -0.06
CA GLU A 38 -15.61 -0.21 -0.89
C GLU A 38 -15.23 1.17 -1.47
N SER A 39 -14.40 1.94 -0.74
CA SER A 39 -13.92 3.24 -1.22
C SER A 39 -13.04 3.16 -2.46
N GLY A 40 -12.47 1.98 -2.77
CA GLY A 40 -11.48 1.79 -3.82
C GLY A 40 -10.12 2.46 -3.55
N LEU A 41 -9.91 3.00 -2.35
CA LEU A 41 -8.64 3.66 -1.96
C LEU A 41 -7.61 2.69 -1.40
N VAL A 42 -7.94 1.40 -1.28
CA VAL A 42 -7.12 0.38 -0.62
C VAL A 42 -6.84 -0.74 -1.60
N ILE A 43 -5.57 -1.11 -1.73
CA ILE A 43 -5.15 -2.30 -2.45
C ILE A 43 -4.53 -3.31 -1.50
N GLU A 44 -4.58 -4.59 -1.86
CA GLU A 44 -3.86 -5.64 -1.17
C GLU A 44 -2.79 -6.21 -2.10
N THR A 45 -1.55 -6.21 -1.65
CA THR A 45 -0.40 -6.59 -2.48
C THR A 45 0.40 -7.69 -1.78
N PRO A 46 1.01 -8.63 -2.53
CA PRO A 46 2.06 -9.48 -2.01
C PRO A 46 3.23 -8.63 -1.50
N ARG A 47 3.87 -9.09 -0.42
CA ARG A 47 5.07 -8.43 0.12
C ARG A 47 6.15 -8.35 -0.95
N GLY A 48 6.74 -7.16 -1.12
CA GLY A 48 7.85 -6.93 -2.05
C GLY A 48 7.46 -6.64 -3.50
N MET A 49 6.16 -6.55 -3.83
CA MET A 49 5.72 -6.18 -5.18
C MET A 49 6.12 -4.73 -5.51
N PRO A 50 6.89 -4.48 -6.59
CA PRO A 50 7.22 -3.12 -7.02
C PRO A 50 6.06 -2.55 -7.84
N PHE A 51 5.16 -1.79 -7.21
CA PHE A 51 3.95 -1.31 -7.89
C PHE A 51 3.77 0.21 -7.99
N VAL A 52 4.51 1.01 -7.21
CA VAL A 52 4.24 2.45 -7.05
C VAL A 52 4.25 3.19 -8.39
N HIS A 53 5.25 2.95 -9.25
CA HIS A 53 5.29 3.55 -10.58
C HIS A 53 4.10 3.13 -11.46
N LEU A 54 3.73 1.84 -11.42
CA LEU A 54 2.59 1.31 -12.18
C LEU A 54 1.27 1.93 -11.71
N LEU A 55 1.11 2.14 -10.40
CA LEU A 55 -0.04 2.81 -9.81
C LEU A 55 -0.19 4.23 -10.35
N HIS A 56 0.88 5.04 -10.28
CA HIS A 56 0.85 6.41 -10.79
C HIS A 56 0.52 6.44 -12.29
N SER A 57 1.16 5.59 -13.10
CA SER A 57 0.87 5.51 -14.53
C SER A 57 -0.58 5.10 -14.84
N LEU A 58 -1.17 4.18 -14.06
CA LEU A 58 -2.57 3.79 -14.23
C LEU A 58 -3.52 4.94 -13.84
N GLU A 59 -3.28 5.59 -12.70
CA GLU A 59 -4.09 6.73 -12.24
C GLU A 59 -4.05 7.91 -13.22
N GLU A 60 -2.90 8.18 -13.83
CA GLU A 60 -2.75 9.20 -14.88
C GLU A 60 -3.48 8.80 -16.17
N LYS A 61 -3.29 7.56 -16.62
CA LYS A 61 -3.93 7.04 -17.84
C LYS A 61 -5.47 7.02 -17.74
N GLU A 62 -5.99 6.66 -16.57
CA GLU A 62 -7.44 6.63 -16.30
C GLU A 62 -8.01 8.00 -15.94
N LEU A 63 -7.18 9.05 -15.84
CA LEU A 63 -7.58 10.38 -15.36
C LEU A 63 -8.29 10.31 -14.00
N THR A 64 -7.79 9.44 -13.11
CA THR A 64 -8.37 9.22 -11.79
C THR A 64 -8.27 10.50 -10.94
N PRO A 65 -9.41 11.05 -10.48
CA PRO A 65 -9.43 12.22 -9.59
C PRO A 65 -8.63 11.96 -8.32
N VAL A 66 -7.96 12.98 -7.79
CA VAL A 66 -6.98 12.85 -6.68
C VAL A 66 -7.61 12.17 -5.45
N GLU A 67 -8.89 12.45 -5.21
CA GLU A 67 -9.68 11.99 -4.08
C GLU A 67 -10.05 10.50 -4.20
N LYS A 68 -9.98 9.95 -5.42
CA LYS A 68 -10.26 8.55 -5.76
C LYS A 68 -9.00 7.72 -5.99
N ARG A 69 -7.81 8.32 -5.88
CA ARG A 69 -6.53 7.64 -6.03
C ARG A 69 -6.24 6.74 -4.84
N VAL A 70 -5.54 5.64 -5.07
CA VAL A 70 -5.24 4.67 -4.01
C VAL A 70 -4.40 5.36 -2.94
N ALA A 71 -4.85 5.29 -1.70
CA ALA A 71 -4.21 5.95 -0.57
C ALA A 71 -3.51 4.96 0.37
N PHE A 72 -3.91 3.68 0.35
CA PHE A 72 -3.40 2.66 1.26
C PHE A 72 -3.06 1.37 0.52
N TYR A 73 -2.03 0.66 0.99
CA TYR A 73 -1.76 -0.71 0.58
C TYR A 73 -1.54 -1.62 1.78
N ILE A 74 -2.16 -2.79 1.73
CA ILE A 74 -2.06 -3.84 2.75
C ILE A 74 -1.13 -4.94 2.26
N THR A 75 -0.31 -5.44 3.17
CA THR A 75 0.55 -6.61 2.97
C THR A 75 0.44 -7.53 4.18
N TYR A 76 0.58 -8.83 3.97
CA TYR A 76 0.76 -9.78 5.06
C TYR A 76 2.26 -10.09 5.23
N ASP A 77 2.75 -10.06 6.46
CA ASP A 77 4.13 -10.41 6.80
C ASP A 77 4.18 -11.76 7.51
N ASP A 78 4.64 -12.77 6.79
CA ASP A 78 4.77 -14.15 7.30
C ASP A 78 5.70 -14.28 8.50
N ALA A 79 6.71 -13.41 8.63
CA ALA A 79 7.69 -13.48 9.71
C ALA A 79 7.12 -12.99 11.04
N THR A 80 6.31 -11.93 10.99
CA THR A 80 5.66 -11.34 12.18
C THR A 80 4.23 -11.85 12.38
N LYS A 81 3.69 -12.60 11.41
CA LYS A 81 2.29 -13.08 11.36
C LYS A 81 1.28 -11.95 11.50
N GLN A 82 1.61 -10.78 10.95
CA GLN A 82 0.80 -9.56 11.06
C GLN A 82 0.48 -8.98 9.69
N PHE A 83 -0.66 -8.31 9.61
CA PHE A 83 -0.98 -7.41 8.53
C PHE A 83 -0.28 -6.07 8.76
N ARG A 84 0.25 -5.51 7.68
CA ARG A 84 0.80 -4.16 7.66
C ARG A 84 0.05 -3.35 6.62
N CYS A 85 -0.32 -2.13 7.00
CA CYS A 85 -0.85 -1.14 6.08
C CYS A 85 0.06 0.06 6.03
N SER A 86 0.22 0.63 4.84
CA SER A 86 1.05 1.80 4.59
C SER A 86 0.35 2.75 3.66
N CYS A 87 0.57 4.03 3.88
CA CYS A 87 0.03 5.09 3.05
C CYS A 87 0.86 5.24 1.77
N ILE A 88 0.18 5.50 0.65
CA ILE A 88 0.82 5.92 -0.60
C ILE A 88 1.26 7.38 -0.44
N ARG A 89 2.46 7.68 -0.92
CA ARG A 89 3.03 9.03 -0.90
C ARG A 89 2.48 9.85 -2.07
N GLU A 90 2.49 11.16 -1.90
CA GLU A 90 2.28 12.06 -3.04
C GLU A 90 3.45 11.94 -4.04
N ALA A 91 3.15 12.07 -5.32
CA ALA A 91 4.13 11.82 -6.39
C ALA A 91 5.29 12.84 -6.35
N ASP A 92 5.02 14.06 -5.92
CA ASP A 92 5.92 15.20 -5.86
C ASP A 92 6.54 15.44 -4.47
N GLN A 93 6.03 14.78 -3.42
CA GLN A 93 6.48 14.96 -2.04
C GLN A 93 6.90 13.64 -1.39
N GLN A 94 8.20 13.45 -1.21
CA GLN A 94 8.76 12.21 -0.64
C GLN A 94 8.33 11.92 0.80
N PHE A 95 7.87 12.93 1.55
CA PHE A 95 7.55 12.81 2.98
C PHE A 95 6.05 12.94 3.28
N THR A 96 5.22 13.25 2.29
CA THR A 96 3.79 13.48 2.50
C THR A 96 2.99 12.27 2.02
N SER A 97 2.19 11.71 2.91
CA SER A 97 1.25 10.64 2.58
C SER A 97 -0.05 11.23 2.05
N ARG A 98 -0.67 10.60 1.04
CA ARG A 98 -1.99 10.98 0.51
C ARG A 98 -3.05 11.07 1.60
N ARG A 99 -3.04 10.08 2.50
CA ARG A 99 -3.93 9.99 3.67
C ARG A 99 -3.16 9.40 4.87
N PRO A 100 -2.53 10.23 5.72
CA PRO A 100 -1.91 9.74 6.94
C PRO A 100 -2.95 9.26 7.95
N PHE A 101 -2.58 8.32 8.81
CA PHE A 101 -3.42 7.85 9.93
C PHE A 101 -3.68 8.98 10.96
N PRO A 102 -4.77 8.88 11.77
CA PRO A 102 -5.14 9.89 12.75
C PRO A 102 -4.00 10.27 13.69
N LYS A 103 -3.69 11.57 13.77
CA LYS A 103 -2.58 12.08 14.60
C LYS A 103 -2.67 11.67 16.07
N ARG A 104 -3.89 11.56 16.61
CA ARG A 104 -4.15 11.13 17.99
C ARG A 104 -3.72 9.69 18.28
N LEU A 105 -3.62 8.85 17.25
CA LEU A 105 -3.24 7.43 17.35
C LEU A 105 -1.77 7.20 16.98
N CYS A 106 -1.11 8.18 16.36
CA CYS A 106 0.28 8.07 15.93
C CYS A 106 1.24 7.87 17.10
N GLY A 107 2.06 6.82 17.03
CA GLY A 107 3.03 6.48 18.07
C GLY A 107 2.48 5.60 19.19
N LEU A 108 1.16 5.34 19.22
CA LEU A 108 0.55 4.38 20.13
C LEU A 108 0.79 2.94 19.65
N ARG A 109 0.76 2.00 20.61
CA ARG A 109 0.99 0.57 20.39
C ARG A 109 0.08 -0.25 21.29
N ASP A 110 -0.19 -1.47 20.86
CA ASP A 110 -0.84 -2.52 21.64
C ASP A 110 -2.06 -1.99 22.43
N GLU A 111 -2.11 -2.17 23.75
CA GLU A 111 -3.25 -1.81 24.62
C GLU A 111 -3.63 -0.32 24.51
N ASP A 112 -2.67 0.60 24.56
CA ASP A 112 -2.93 2.05 24.44
C ASP A 112 -3.57 2.40 23.09
N LEU A 113 -3.16 1.72 22.02
CA LEU A 113 -3.71 1.92 20.69
C LEU A 113 -5.12 1.36 20.58
N VAL A 114 -5.37 0.17 21.15
CA VAL A 114 -6.70 -0.44 21.17
C VAL A 114 -7.66 0.43 21.98
N GLU A 115 -7.27 0.91 23.15
CA GLU A 115 -8.08 1.80 23.99
C GLU A 115 -8.39 3.12 23.27
N ALA A 116 -7.38 3.77 22.68
CA ALA A 116 -7.58 5.05 22.01
C ALA A 116 -8.38 4.94 20.70
N SER A 117 -8.24 3.83 19.97
CA SER A 117 -8.92 3.64 18.67
C SER A 117 -10.29 2.98 18.80
N GLY A 118 -10.51 2.18 19.84
CA GLY A 118 -11.66 1.29 19.97
C GLY A 118 -11.62 0.09 19.00
N ILE A 119 -10.45 -0.26 18.46
CA ILE A 119 -10.28 -1.31 17.44
C ILE A 119 -9.36 -2.41 17.99
N ASP A 120 -9.93 -3.60 18.18
CA ASP A 120 -9.20 -4.75 18.67
C ASP A 120 -8.19 -5.28 17.65
N GLY A 121 -7.03 -5.70 18.14
CA GLY A 121 -5.99 -6.34 17.33
C GLY A 121 -5.19 -5.39 16.45
N LEU A 122 -5.20 -4.07 16.72
CA LEU A 122 -4.16 -3.17 16.23
C LEU A 122 -2.89 -3.33 17.08
N THR A 123 -1.72 -3.29 16.43
CA THR A 123 -0.43 -3.52 17.13
C THR A 123 0.42 -2.25 17.22
N PHE A 124 0.44 -1.41 16.20
CA PHE A 124 1.13 -0.12 16.25
C PHE A 124 0.67 0.84 15.17
N ILE A 125 0.86 2.14 15.39
CA ILE A 125 0.90 3.16 14.34
C ILE A 125 2.23 3.92 14.45
N HIS A 126 2.95 4.08 13.34
CA HIS A 126 4.19 4.84 13.33
C HIS A 126 3.94 6.30 13.72
N ARG A 127 4.90 6.94 14.42
CA ARG A 127 4.77 8.34 14.91
C ARG A 127 4.42 9.35 13.81
N ALA A 128 4.91 9.14 12.59
CA ALA A 128 4.61 9.98 11.44
C ALA A 128 3.29 9.61 10.72
N GLY A 129 2.56 8.59 11.16
CA GLY A 129 1.24 8.24 10.63
C GLY A 129 1.22 7.62 9.24
N PHE A 130 2.35 7.15 8.70
CA PHE A 130 2.40 6.58 7.34
C PHE A 130 2.27 5.05 7.29
N THR A 131 2.36 4.34 8.42
CA THR A 131 2.26 2.87 8.46
C THR A 131 1.72 2.41 9.81
N CYS A 132 0.98 1.30 9.79
CA CYS A 132 0.44 0.64 10.96
C CYS A 132 0.50 -0.89 10.83
N GLY A 133 0.33 -1.57 11.95
CA GLY A 133 0.25 -3.03 12.04
C GLY A 133 -1.03 -3.49 12.72
N GLY A 134 -1.48 -4.69 12.36
CA GLY A 134 -2.64 -5.35 12.94
C GLY A 134 -2.56 -6.87 12.84
N LEU A 135 -3.20 -7.56 13.76
CA LEU A 135 -3.26 -9.02 13.83
C LEU A 135 -4.17 -9.62 12.74
N THR A 136 -5.19 -8.87 12.34
CA THR A 136 -6.15 -9.29 11.31
C THR A 136 -6.25 -8.25 10.20
N LYS A 137 -6.67 -8.68 9.01
CA LYS A 137 -7.01 -7.74 7.94
C LYS A 137 -8.16 -6.82 8.35
N GLN A 138 -9.10 -7.34 9.12
CA GLN A 138 -10.28 -6.60 9.55
C GLN A 138 -9.92 -5.41 10.44
N SER A 139 -9.01 -5.56 11.41
CA SER A 139 -8.59 -4.43 12.27
C SER A 139 -7.91 -3.32 11.47
N ILE A 140 -7.14 -3.66 10.44
CA ILE A 140 -6.58 -2.69 9.50
C ILE A 140 -7.68 -1.97 8.69
N LEU A 141 -8.67 -2.69 8.18
CA LEU A 141 -9.77 -2.09 7.42
C LEU A 141 -10.64 -1.16 8.30
N GLU A 142 -10.86 -1.52 9.56
CA GLU A 142 -11.55 -0.66 10.53
C GLU A 142 -10.76 0.61 10.82
N LEU A 143 -9.44 0.52 10.95
CA LEU A 143 -8.58 1.70 11.11
C LEU A 143 -8.60 2.59 9.86
N ILE A 144 -8.64 2.00 8.66
CA ILE A 144 -8.80 2.77 7.42
C ILE A 144 -10.15 3.49 7.41
N ASN A 145 -11.23 2.81 7.77
CA ASN A 145 -12.55 3.43 7.88
C ASN A 145 -12.58 4.60 8.87
N LEU A 146 -11.94 4.44 10.04
CA LEU A 146 -11.77 5.52 11.00
C LEU A 146 -10.99 6.69 10.40
N THR A 147 -9.89 6.40 9.70
CA THR A 147 -9.05 7.40 9.03
C THR A 147 -9.81 8.19 7.97
N LEU A 148 -10.64 7.51 7.16
CA LEU A 148 -11.45 8.14 6.12
C LEU A 148 -12.61 8.97 6.67
N LYS A 149 -13.07 8.69 7.89
CA LYS A 149 -14.09 9.49 8.58
C LYS A 149 -13.51 10.73 9.25
N GLU A 150 -12.28 10.65 9.76
CA GLU A 150 -11.61 11.75 10.47
C GLU A 150 -10.89 12.76 9.56
N GLY A 151 -10.64 12.42 8.28
CA GLY A 151 -9.87 13.24 7.33
C GLY A 151 -10.62 13.63 6.08
#